data_AF-A0A4P7D137-F1
#
_entry.id   AF-A0A4P7D137-F1
#
_cell.length_a   1.000
_cell.length_b   1.000
_cell.length_c   1.000
_cell.angle_alpha   90.00
_cell.angle_beta   90.00
_cell.angle_gamma   90.00
#
_symmetry.space_group_name_H-M   'P 1'
#
loop_
_entity.id
_entity.type
_entity.pdbx_description
1 polymer ?
#
loop_
_entity_poly.entity_id
_entity_poly.type
_entity_poly.pdbx_seq_one_letter_code
_entity_poly.pdbx_strand_id
1 'polypeptide(L)'
;MRRILAIGGFSTGESEAIAAGYIRDLTGKTRPRVCLLSTPSGDAPWLIHNFDDLYGKLGCETSNVRAEVPPHPAQSGVQRQTFR
;
A
#
# COMPACT_ATOMS: atom_id res chain seq x y z
N MET A 1 -4.17 -7.21 -19.32
CA MET A 1 -3.38 -8.21 -18.57
C MET A 1 -3.58 -7.99 -17.08
N ARG A 2 -3.77 -9.07 -16.31
CA ARG A 2 -3.78 -9.06 -14.84
C ARG A 2 -2.48 -9.69 -14.36
N ARG A 3 -1.78 -9.03 -13.45
CA ARG A 3 -0.48 -9.46 -12.92
C ARG A 3 -0.46 -9.22 -11.41
N ILE A 4 0.22 -10.08 -10.68
CA ILE A 4 0.51 -9.92 -9.25
C ILE A 4 2.03 -9.89 -9.13
N LEU A 5 2.56 -8.85 -8.48
CA LEU A 5 3.97 -8.70 -8.16
C LEU A 5 4.09 -8.69 -6.65
N ALA A 6 4.88 -9.60 -6.09
CA ALA A 6 5.21 -9.63 -4.67
C ALA A 6 6.61 -9.06 -4.47
N ILE A 7 6.76 -8.12 -3.54
CA ILE A 7 8.04 -7.47 -3.23
C ILE A 7 8.31 -7.66 -1.73
N GLY A 8 9.47 -8.22 -1.38
CA GLY A 8 9.86 -8.50 0.01
C GLY A 8 10.25 -7.28 0.85
N GLY A 9 10.13 -6.08 0.29
CA GLY A 9 10.42 -4.81 0.93
C GLY A 9 10.33 -3.66 -0.07
N PHE A 10 9.67 -2.58 0.31
CA PHE A 10 9.55 -1.36 -0.49
C PHE A 10 9.94 -0.19 0.41
N SER A 11 11.25 -0.09 0.65
CA SER A 11 11.87 0.89 1.55
C SER A 11 12.33 2.12 0.77
N THR A 12 12.51 3.24 1.47
CA THR A 12 12.92 4.51 0.88
C THR A 12 14.28 4.44 0.20
N GLY A 13 14.45 5.26 -0.84
CA GLY A 13 15.73 5.45 -1.54
C GLY A 13 15.74 4.88 -2.96
N GLU A 14 16.93 4.60 -3.49
CA GLU A 14 17.13 4.24 -4.89
C GLU A 14 16.40 2.96 -5.30
N SER A 15 16.39 1.95 -4.42
CA SER A 15 15.67 0.68 -4.65
C SER A 15 14.16 0.88 -4.83
N GLU A 16 13.57 1.87 -4.15
CA GLU A 16 12.15 2.24 -4.30
C GLU A 16 11.87 2.77 -5.71
N ALA A 17 12.74 3.64 -6.20
CA ALA A 17 12.57 4.29 -7.49
C ALA A 17 12.69 3.29 -8.65
N ILE A 18 13.64 2.35 -8.56
CA ILE A 18 13.79 1.25 -9.53
C ILE A 18 12.54 0.38 -9.56
N ALA A 19 12.03 -0.01 -8.38
CA ALA A 19 10.84 -0.85 -8.28
C ALA A 19 9.59 -0.11 -8.81
N ALA A 20 9.41 1.18 -8.49
CA ALA A 20 8.31 1.99 -8.99
C ALA A 20 8.35 2.16 -10.51
N GLY A 21 9.54 2.39 -11.09
CA GLY A 21 9.73 2.44 -12.54
C GLY A 21 9.35 1.13 -13.22
N TYR A 22 9.83 0.01 -12.66
CA TYR A 22 9.46 -1.33 -13.16
C TYR A 22 7.94 -1.58 -13.08
N ILE A 23 7.29 -1.21 -11.97
CA ILE A 23 5.83 -1.30 -11.82
C ILE A 23 5.12 -0.46 -12.91
N ARG A 24 5.58 0.78 -13.16
CA ARG A 24 5.06 1.66 -14.21
C ARG A 24 5.16 1.02 -15.58
N ASP A 25 6.32 0.46 -15.93
CA ASP A 25 6.56 -0.22 -17.22
C ASP A 25 5.65 -1.43 -17.40
N LEU A 26 5.42 -2.21 -16.34
CA LEU A 26 4.53 -3.37 -16.40
C LEU A 26 3.08 -3.02 -16.76
N THR A 27 2.66 -1.76 -16.60
CA THR A 27 1.29 -1.33 -16.96
C THR A 27 1.08 -1.19 -18.46
N GLY A 28 2.15 -0.92 -19.23
CA GLY A 28 2.07 -0.61 -20.66
C GLY A 28 1.28 0.67 -21.00
N LYS A 29 1.03 1.56 -20.02
CA LYS A 29 0.27 2.80 -20.20
C LYS A 29 1.17 4.03 -20.11
N THR A 30 0.85 5.05 -20.87
CA THR A 30 1.56 6.35 -20.86
C THR A 30 1.35 7.12 -19.56
N ARG A 31 0.16 7.03 -18.97
CA ARG A 31 -0.22 7.75 -17.74
C ARG A 31 -1.04 6.83 -16.82
N PRO A 32 -0.42 5.82 -16.19
CA PRO A 32 -1.14 4.82 -15.40
C PRO A 32 -1.70 5.43 -14.12
N ARG A 33 -2.83 4.90 -13.65
CA ARG A 33 -3.37 5.17 -12.31
C ARG A 33 -2.75 4.22 -11.31
N VAL A 34 -2.20 4.75 -10.23
CA VAL A 34 -1.58 3.98 -9.16
C VAL A 34 -2.25 4.37 -7.85
N CYS A 35 -2.66 3.37 -7.08
CA CYS A 35 -3.35 3.56 -5.81
C CYS A 35 -2.51 2.98 -4.67
N LEU A 36 -2.23 3.82 -3.66
CA LEU A 36 -1.69 3.37 -2.39
C LEU A 36 -2.81 2.89 -1.47
N LEU A 37 -2.54 1.81 -0.75
CA LEU A 37 -3.35 1.35 0.37
C LEU A 37 -2.54 1.61 1.64
N SER A 38 -2.72 2.78 2.26
CA SER A 38 -1.84 3.25 3.34
C SER A 38 -2.11 2.62 4.71
N THR A 39 -3.24 1.92 4.86
CA THR A 39 -3.73 1.41 6.15
C THR A 39 -2.74 0.52 6.92
N PRO A 40 -1.97 -0.40 6.30
CA PRO A 40 -0.97 -1.20 7.03
C PRO A 40 0.12 -0.37 7.70
N SER A 41 0.39 0.85 7.20
CA SER A 41 1.35 1.79 7.79
C SER A 41 0.75 2.71 8.86
N GLY A 42 -0.56 2.57 9.15
CA GLY A 42 -1.29 3.52 9.99
C GLY A 42 -1.52 4.87 9.31
N ASP A 43 -1.67 4.88 7.97
CA ASP A 43 -1.89 6.09 7.16
C ASP A 43 -0.81 7.17 7.35
N ALA A 44 0.44 6.74 7.49
CA ALA A 44 1.57 7.63 7.75
C ALA A 44 1.69 8.73 6.67
N PRO A 45 1.63 10.03 7.03
CA PRO A 45 1.65 11.10 6.04
C PRO A 45 2.90 11.10 5.15
N TRP A 46 4.06 10.81 5.73
CA TRP A 46 5.33 10.77 4.99
C TRP A 46 5.33 9.70 3.90
N LEU A 47 4.67 8.55 4.12
CA LEU A 47 4.57 7.48 3.13
C LEU A 47 3.68 7.92 1.96
N ILE A 48 2.55 8.57 2.27
CA ILE A 48 1.62 9.08 1.26
C ILE A 48 2.32 10.15 0.40
N HIS A 49 3.01 11.10 1.02
CA HIS A 49 3.77 12.13 0.30
C HIS A 49 4.89 11.54 -0.56
N ASN A 50 5.67 10.60 -0.03
CA ASN A 50 6.74 9.96 -0.79
C ASN A 50 6.18 9.16 -1.98
N PHE A 51 5.06 8.47 -1.79
CA PHE A 51 4.35 7.77 -2.86
C PHE A 51 3.89 8.72 -3.97
N ASP A 52 3.23 9.82 -3.59
CA ASP A 52 2.74 10.84 -4.53
C ASP A 52 3.90 11.48 -5.31
N ASP A 53 4.99 11.84 -4.62
CA ASP A 53 6.18 12.42 -5.24
C ASP A 53 6.85 11.44 -6.21
N LEU A 54 7.05 10.18 -5.79
CA LEU A 54 7.74 9.17 -6.58
C LEU A 54 6.95 8.83 -7.85
N TYR A 55 5.69 8.44 -7.70
CA TYR A 55 4.87 8.05 -8.84
C TYR A 55 4.43 9.24 -9.69
N GLY A 56 4.26 10.42 -9.10
CA GLY A 56 4.02 11.66 -9.82
C GLY A 56 5.17 12.03 -10.74
N LYS A 57 6.43 11.94 -10.26
CA LYS A 57 7.64 12.13 -11.11
C LYS A 57 7.75 11.12 -12.24
N LEU A 58 7.20 9.91 -12.05
CA LEU A 58 7.12 8.87 -13.09
C LEU A 58 5.94 9.07 -14.06
N GLY A 59 5.19 10.18 -13.95
CA GLY A 59 4.06 10.49 -14.83
C GLY A 59 2.81 9.67 -14.53
N CYS A 60 2.64 9.16 -13.31
CA CYS A 60 1.43 8.44 -12.90
C CYS A 60 0.36 9.39 -12.36
N GLU A 61 -0.91 9.00 -12.48
CA GLU A 61 -1.99 9.57 -11.67
C GLU A 61 -2.05 8.83 -10.33
N THR A 62 -1.83 9.53 -9.22
CA THR A 62 -1.79 8.92 -7.90
C THR A 62 -3.11 9.08 -7.16
N SER A 63 -3.42 8.11 -6.30
CA SER A 63 -4.51 8.17 -5.33
C SER A 63 -4.16 7.38 -4.09
N ASN A 64 -4.74 7.73 -2.94
CA ASN A 64 -4.61 6.96 -1.71
C ASN A 64 -5.98 6.56 -1.20
N VAL A 65 -6.15 5.29 -0.82
CA VAL A 65 -7.36 4.78 -0.19
C VAL A 65 -7.02 4.29 1.21
N ARG A 66 -7.79 4.79 2.18
CA ARG A 66 -7.79 4.29 3.55
C ARG A 66 -8.88 3.25 3.65
N ALA A 67 -8.51 2.02 3.98
CA ALA A 67 -9.50 1.02 4.36
C ALA A 67 -10.04 1.41 5.75
N GLU A 68 -11.34 1.67 5.84
CA GLU A 68 -12.01 1.68 7.13
C GLU A 68 -11.88 0.29 7.73
N VAL A 69 -11.18 0.19 8.86
CA VAL A 69 -11.28 -1.00 9.69
C VAL A 69 -12.60 -0.83 10.45
N PRO A 70 -13.62 -1.69 10.22
CA PRO A 70 -14.80 -1.68 11.06
C PRO A 70 -14.32 -1.80 12.51
N PRO A 71 -14.91 -1.08 13.49
CA PRO A 71 -14.51 -1.22 14.87
C PRO A 71 -14.46 -2.71 15.20
N HIS A 72 -13.33 -3.18 15.72
CA HIS A 72 -13.21 -4.57 16.17
C HIS A 72 -14.42 -4.82 17.07
N PRO A 73 -15.30 -5.79 16.77
CA PRO A 73 -16.43 -6.06 17.66
C PRO A 73 -15.85 -6.30 19.05
N ALA A 74 -16.31 -5.54 20.04
CA ALA A 74 -15.84 -5.69 21.42
C ALA A 74 -15.78 -7.19 21.72
N GLN A 75 -14.59 -7.71 22.05
CA GLN A 75 -14.44 -9.13 22.34
C GLN A 75 -15.36 -9.44 23.51
N SER A 76 -16.53 -10.02 23.23
CA SER A 76 -17.39 -10.58 24.26
C SER A 76 -16.56 -11.66 24.94
N GLY A 77 -16.44 -11.54 26.26
CA GLY A 77 -15.47 -12.26 27.06
C GLY A 77 -15.37 -13.74 26.69
N VAL A 78 -14.18 -14.15 26.25
CA VAL A 78 -13.83 -15.57 26.19
C VAL A 78 -13.79 -16.07 27.63
N GLN A 79 -14.87 -16.72 28.09
CA GLN A 79 -14.81 -17.50 29.32
C GLN A 79 -13.80 -18.64 29.10
N ARG A 80 -12.66 -18.58 29.81
CA ARG A 80 -11.75 -19.71 29.90
C ARG A 80 -12.46 -20.84 30.62
N GLN A 81 -12.93 -21.84 29.88
CA GLN A 81 -13.30 -23.11 30.48
C GLN A 81 -12.03 -23.75 31.06
N THR A 82 -11.93 -23.75 32.38
CA THR A 82 -10.95 -24.56 33.10
C THR A 82 -11.53 -25.96 33.20
N PHE A 83 -10.96 -26.90 32.45
CA PHE A 83 -11.22 -28.32 32.67
C PHE A 83 -10.52 -28.73 33.96
N ARG A 84 -11.28 -29.26 34.92
CA ARG A 84 -10.79 -29.98 36.10
C ARG A 84 -10.80 -31.47 35.81
#